data_AF-A0AAW1V471-F1
#
_entry.id   AF-A0AAW1V471-F1
#
_cell.length_a   1.000
_cell.length_b   1.000
_cell.length_c   1.000
_cell.angle_alpha   90.00
_cell.angle_beta   90.00
_cell.angle_gamma   90.00
#
_symmetry.space_group_name_H-M   'P 1'
#
loop_
_entity.id
_entity.type
_entity.pdbx_description
1 polymer ?
#
loop_
_entity_poly.entity_id
_entity_poly.type
_entity_poly.pdbx_seq_one_letter_code
_entity_poly.pdbx_strand_id
1 'polypeptide(L)'
;FNIPAMMNANREAWETLRSDYCGAFGKQVTVGQLIKAFNNVKSTAKKKTDVKVTGNRKIKLQPWEKTFLEFIEDNKPVFHKIPGNISVDTSAGPPVQQPISDDIQENLPNAETEGKPNKNEEPTSQEAKKPMKTKSDADHHKNKIKKSEKIVSNHEADETKDLSTPQLQRIVLLQQYKLNKIKLEKETILLETMKKQTVENSTQNNRAAKAFVSQFEYNQGH
;
A
#
# COMPACT_ATOMS: atom_id res chain seq x y z
N PHE A 1 3.69 30.15 18.85
CA PHE A 1 4.49 29.53 17.78
C PHE A 1 3.90 29.93 16.44
N ASN A 2 4.60 30.77 15.68
CA ASN A 2 4.13 31.22 14.37
C ASN A 2 4.42 30.11 13.36
N ILE A 3 3.40 29.34 12.97
CA ILE A 3 3.52 28.30 11.96
C ILE A 3 3.68 29.02 10.60
N PRO A 4 4.71 28.72 9.79
CA PRO A 4 4.89 29.37 8.50
C PRO A 4 3.65 29.25 7.61
N ALA A 5 3.27 30.34 6.93
CA ALA A 5 2.07 30.41 6.08
C ALA A 5 1.98 29.24 5.07
N MET A 6 3.12 28.81 4.54
CA MET A 6 3.22 27.67 3.62
C MET A 6 2.73 26.35 4.24
N MET A 7 3.02 26.09 5.52
CA MET A 7 2.58 24.86 6.19
C MET A 7 1.06 24.84 6.37
N ASN A 8 0.45 26.01 6.60
CA ASN A 8 -0.99 26.14 6.69
C ASN A 8 -1.66 25.91 5.34
N ALA A 9 -1.15 26.51 4.26
CA ALA A 9 -1.68 26.33 2.91
C ALA A 9 -1.64 24.87 2.45
N ASN A 10 -0.54 24.15 2.74
CA ASN A 10 -0.43 22.73 2.43
C ASN A 10 -1.46 21.91 3.23
N ARG A 11 -1.63 22.21 4.52
CA ARG A 11 -2.63 21.53 5.36
C ARG A 11 -4.05 21.75 4.86
N GLU A 12 -4.38 22.98 4.47
CA GLU A 12 -5.68 23.34 3.91
C GLU A 12 -5.96 22.58 2.61
N ALA A 13 -4.98 22.51 1.70
CA ALA A 13 -5.10 21.74 0.47
C ALA A 13 -5.39 20.25 0.73
N TRP A 14 -4.76 19.65 1.76
CA TRP A 14 -5.04 18.28 2.15
C TRP A 14 -6.43 18.07 2.77
N GLU A 15 -6.96 19.05 3.50
CA GLU A 15 -8.33 18.97 4.03
C GLU A 15 -9.38 19.14 2.93
N THR A 16 -9.15 20.02 1.95
CA THR A 16 -10.01 20.14 0.76
C THR A 16 -10.04 18.82 -0.01
N LEU A 17 -8.87 18.24 -0.31
CA LEU A 17 -8.76 16.96 -1.01
C LEU A 17 -9.45 15.82 -0.23
N ARG A 18 -9.34 15.84 1.11
CA ARG A 18 -10.04 14.88 1.97
C ARG A 18 -11.55 15.03 1.87
N SER A 19 -12.07 16.25 1.90
CA SER A 19 -13.50 16.52 1.76
C SER A 19 -14.03 15.98 0.43
N ASP A 20 -13.34 16.28 -0.66
CA ASP A 20 -13.70 15.81 -2.01
C ASP A 20 -13.67 14.28 -2.10
N TYR A 21 -12.64 13.65 -1.53
CA TYR A 21 -12.52 12.20 -1.48
C TYR A 21 -13.67 11.55 -0.68
N CYS A 22 -14.00 12.11 0.48
CA CYS A 22 -15.10 11.60 1.31
C CYS A 22 -16.45 11.75 0.58
N GLY A 23 -16.67 12.88 -0.12
CA GLY A 23 -17.87 13.11 -0.92
C GLY A 23 -18.01 12.13 -2.10
N ALA A 24 -16.92 11.86 -2.82
CA ALA A 24 -16.93 10.99 -3.98
C ALA A 24 -17.07 9.49 -3.64
N PHE A 25 -16.42 9.03 -2.56
CA PHE A 25 -16.34 7.60 -2.23
C PHE A 25 -17.22 7.17 -1.06
N GLY A 26 -17.83 8.11 -0.33
CA GLY A 26 -18.67 7.83 0.85
C GLY A 26 -17.90 7.21 2.02
N LYS A 27 -16.56 7.27 2.02
CA LYS A 27 -15.69 6.69 3.05
C LYS A 27 -15.02 7.81 3.84
N GLN A 28 -15.16 7.78 5.16
CA GLN A 28 -14.42 8.68 6.03
C GLN A 28 -12.96 8.25 6.10
N VAL A 29 -12.07 9.15 5.69
CA VAL A 29 -10.61 8.95 5.71
C VAL A 29 -9.97 10.13 6.41
N THR A 30 -8.95 9.88 7.23
CA THR A 30 -8.14 10.93 7.88
C THR A 30 -7.08 11.46 6.92
N VAL A 31 -6.65 12.72 7.08
CA VAL A 31 -5.58 13.32 6.25
C VAL A 31 -4.32 12.44 6.23
N GLY A 32 -3.93 11.88 7.39
CA GLY A 32 -2.75 11.01 7.48
C GLY A 32 -2.89 9.73 6.65
N GLN A 33 -4.09 9.13 6.60
CA GLN A 33 -4.36 7.98 5.73
C GLN A 33 -4.32 8.36 4.25
N LEU A 34 -4.82 9.54 3.89
CA LEU A 34 -4.80 10.04 2.52
C LEU A 34 -3.37 10.28 2.03
N ILE A 35 -2.55 10.96 2.83
CA ILE A 35 -1.12 11.17 2.56
C ILE A 35 -0.40 9.83 2.41
N LYS A 36 -0.69 8.86 3.29
CA LYS A 36 -0.09 7.52 3.22
C LYS A 36 -0.51 6.79 1.93
N ALA A 37 -1.78 6.86 1.55
CA ALA A 37 -2.28 6.26 0.32
C ALA A 37 -1.60 6.89 -0.92
N PHE A 38 -1.49 8.21 -0.95
CA PHE A 38 -0.79 8.93 -2.01
C PHE A 38 0.69 8.52 -2.11
N ASN A 39 1.40 8.45 -0.98
CA ASN A 39 2.80 8.02 -0.96
C ASN A 39 2.98 6.57 -1.41
N ASN A 40 2.02 5.69 -1.06
CA ASN A 40 2.02 4.30 -1.54
C ASN A 40 1.86 4.25 -3.06
N VAL A 41 0.91 5.00 -3.63
CA VAL A 41 0.70 5.12 -5.08
C VAL A 41 1.97 5.65 -5.75
N LYS A 42 2.56 6.72 -5.22
CA LYS A 42 3.83 7.29 -5.70
C LYS A 42 4.97 6.28 -5.69
N SER A 43 5.15 5.55 -4.59
CA SER A 43 6.21 4.55 -4.49
C SER A 43 5.99 3.36 -5.43
N THR A 44 4.74 2.96 -5.64
CA THR A 44 4.37 1.84 -6.53
C THR A 44 4.59 2.22 -7.98
N ALA A 45 4.16 3.41 -8.38
CA ALA A 45 4.41 3.95 -9.72
C ALA A 45 5.92 4.02 -10.00
N LYS A 46 6.71 4.60 -9.09
CA LYS A 46 8.17 4.66 -9.22
C LYS A 46 8.82 3.28 -9.34
N LYS A 47 8.42 2.31 -8.51
CA LYS A 47 8.97 0.95 -8.56
C LYS A 47 8.68 0.24 -9.87
N LYS A 48 7.49 0.46 -10.45
CA LYS A 48 7.12 -0.13 -11.76
C LYS A 48 7.93 0.45 -12.90
N THR A 49 8.36 1.70 -12.80
CA THR A 49 9.15 2.39 -13.83
C THR A 49 10.66 2.27 -13.59
N ASP A 50 11.09 1.74 -12.45
CA ASP A 50 12.51 1.59 -12.12
C ASP A 50 13.16 0.53 -13.02
N VAL A 51 14.00 1.00 -13.95
CA VAL A 51 14.74 0.17 -14.92
C VAL A 51 15.59 -0.89 -14.21
N LYS A 52 16.17 -0.56 -13.04
CA LYS A 52 17.04 -1.47 -12.28
C LYS A 52 16.27 -2.66 -11.70
N VAL A 53 15.01 -2.44 -11.32
CA VAL A 53 14.14 -3.46 -10.71
C VAL A 53 13.45 -4.30 -11.78
N THR A 54 13.07 -3.67 -12.89
CA THR A 54 12.18 -4.31 -13.87
C THR A 54 12.93 -5.10 -14.95
N GLY A 55 14.22 -4.80 -15.17
CA GLY A 55 15.04 -5.42 -16.20
C GLY A 55 14.44 -5.23 -17.61
N ASN A 56 14.75 -6.12 -18.56
CA ASN A 56 14.23 -6.07 -19.94
C ASN A 56 12.74 -6.47 -20.08
N ARG A 57 11.94 -6.44 -19.01
CA ARG A 57 10.51 -6.78 -19.09
C ARG A 57 9.73 -5.57 -19.60
N LYS A 58 8.82 -5.80 -20.56
CA LYS A 58 7.91 -4.76 -21.05
C LYS A 58 6.99 -4.29 -19.91
N ILE A 59 7.16 -3.04 -19.48
CA ILE A 59 6.37 -2.42 -18.42
C ILE A 59 4.99 -2.05 -19.00
N LYS A 60 3.92 -2.61 -18.42
CA LYS A 60 2.54 -2.21 -18.73
C LYS A 60 2.02 -1.28 -17.63
N LEU A 61 2.11 0.02 -17.86
CA LEU A 61 1.52 1.06 -17.00
C LEU A 61 0.05 1.27 -17.37
N GLN A 62 -0.81 1.43 -16.36
CA GLN A 62 -2.19 1.86 -16.57
C GLN A 62 -2.22 3.32 -17.09
N PRO A 63 -3.26 3.75 -17.82
CA PRO A 63 -3.33 5.11 -18.38
C PRO A 63 -3.13 6.20 -17.33
N TRP A 64 -3.77 6.06 -16.16
CA TRP A 64 -3.63 7.02 -15.06
C TRP A 64 -2.23 7.01 -14.42
N GLU A 65 -1.50 5.88 -14.47
CA GLU A 65 -0.13 5.81 -13.95
C GLU A 65 0.82 6.60 -14.84
N LYS A 66 0.59 6.61 -16.16
CA LYS A 66 1.37 7.38 -17.12
C LYS A 66 1.21 8.88 -16.90
N THR A 67 -0.03 9.37 -16.84
CA THR A 67 -0.32 10.79 -16.59
C THR A 67 0.20 11.24 -15.22
N PHE A 68 0.12 10.36 -14.22
CA PHE A 68 0.66 10.64 -12.88
C PHE A 68 2.19 10.71 -12.85
N LEU A 69 2.88 9.84 -13.58
CA LEU A 69 4.34 9.86 -13.68
C LEU A 69 4.83 11.12 -14.39
N GLU A 70 4.22 11.45 -15.53
CA GLU A 70 4.47 12.68 -16.28
C GLU A 70 4.32 13.91 -15.36
N PHE A 71 3.21 14.01 -14.64
CA PHE A 71 2.97 15.09 -13.69
C PHE A 71 4.03 15.19 -12.58
N ILE A 72 4.52 14.06 -12.06
CA ILE A 72 5.56 14.03 -11.02
C ILE A 72 6.93 14.44 -11.57
N GLU A 73 7.22 14.10 -12.83
CA GLU A 73 8.50 14.39 -13.46
C GLU A 73 8.60 15.86 -13.85
N ASP A 74 7.52 16.44 -14.38
CA ASP A 74 7.44 17.85 -14.78
C ASP A 74 7.44 18.80 -13.58
N ASN A 75 6.81 18.42 -12.47
CA ASN A 75 6.74 19.24 -11.25
C ASN A 75 7.91 19.03 -10.29
N LYS A 76 9.06 18.53 -10.76
CA LYS A 76 10.29 18.71 -9.98
C LYS A 76 10.62 20.20 -10.09
N PRO A 77 10.54 21.00 -9.00
CA PRO A 77 11.17 22.30 -9.02
C PRO A 77 12.64 22.01 -9.31
N VAL A 78 13.06 22.25 -10.54
CA VAL A 78 14.46 22.26 -10.89
C VAL A 78 15.00 23.35 -9.98
N PHE A 79 15.71 22.94 -8.93
CA PHE A 79 16.56 23.85 -8.17
C PHE A 79 17.61 24.33 -9.17
N HIS A 80 17.22 25.31 -9.99
CA HIS A 80 18.15 26.15 -10.68
C HIS A 80 19.04 26.66 -9.56
N LYS A 81 20.33 26.32 -9.66
CA LYS A 81 21.35 26.76 -8.72
C LYS A 81 21.04 28.21 -8.38
N ILE A 82 20.67 28.49 -7.13
CA ILE A 82 20.46 29.87 -6.68
C ILE A 82 21.77 30.58 -7.02
N PRO A 83 21.79 31.51 -7.99
CA PRO A 83 23.02 32.19 -8.37
C PRO A 83 23.50 32.94 -7.13
N GLY A 84 24.65 32.53 -6.57
CA GLY A 84 25.18 33.12 -5.35
C GLY A 84 25.28 32.19 -4.14
N ASN A 85 24.96 30.89 -4.24
CA ASN A 85 25.44 29.94 -3.24
C ASN A 85 26.93 29.69 -3.48
N ILE A 86 27.74 30.64 -3.02
CA ILE A 86 29.19 30.51 -2.91
C ILE A 86 29.38 29.40 -1.86
N SER A 87 29.80 28.21 -2.29
CA SER A 87 30.44 27.28 -1.36
C SER A 87 31.62 28.06 -0.77
N VAL A 88 31.46 28.53 0.47
CA VAL A 88 32.58 29.05 1.24
C VAL A 88 33.42 27.83 1.57
N ASP A 89 34.27 27.47 0.60
CA ASP A 89 35.37 26.55 0.82
C ASP A 89 36.17 27.13 1.98
N THR A 90 36.12 26.44 3.12
CA THR A 90 37.14 26.54 4.15
C THR A 90 38.46 26.10 3.51
N SER A 91 39.11 27.11 2.93
CA SER A 91 40.49 27.11 2.47
C SER A 91 41.43 26.64 3.58
N ALA A 92 42.15 25.55 3.33
CA ALA A 92 43.60 25.45 3.48
C ALA A 92 44.10 24.07 3.01
N GLY A 93 44.41 23.94 1.71
CA GLY A 93 45.09 22.77 1.16
C GLY A 93 45.52 23.02 -0.28
N PRO A 94 46.81 22.83 -0.65
CA PRO A 94 47.39 23.39 -1.87
C PRO A 94 46.97 22.66 -3.17
N PRO A 95 47.10 23.34 -4.34
CA PRO A 95 46.46 22.93 -5.57
C PRO A 95 47.27 21.85 -6.29
N VAL A 96 46.61 20.76 -6.69
CA VAL A 96 47.13 19.86 -7.72
C VAL A 96 46.32 20.12 -8.99
N GLN A 97 47.00 20.76 -9.94
CA GLN A 97 46.57 20.88 -11.33
C GLN A 97 46.56 19.49 -11.96
N GLN A 98 45.52 19.16 -12.74
CA GLN A 98 45.67 19.06 -14.20
C GLN A 98 44.33 18.80 -14.92
N PRO A 99 44.24 19.24 -16.21
CA PRO A 99 43.06 19.11 -17.08
C PRO A 99 43.14 17.85 -17.97
N ILE A 100 42.09 17.59 -18.77
CA ILE A 100 42.01 16.96 -20.12
C ILE A 100 40.54 16.49 -20.29
N SER A 101 39.69 17.28 -20.93
CA SER A 101 39.28 17.27 -22.36
C SER A 101 38.16 16.28 -22.70
N ASP A 102 37.09 16.84 -23.28
CA ASP A 102 36.02 16.16 -24.00
C ASP A 102 36.57 15.38 -25.21
N ASP A 103 36.04 14.17 -25.48
CA ASP A 103 35.61 13.81 -26.84
C ASP A 103 34.75 12.53 -26.91
N ILE A 104 33.87 12.53 -27.91
CA ILE A 104 32.84 11.55 -28.25
C ILE A 104 33.45 10.38 -29.03
N GLN A 105 33.05 9.13 -28.75
CA GLN A 105 33.00 8.10 -29.82
C GLN A 105 32.06 6.93 -29.51
N GLU A 106 31.08 6.76 -30.41
CA GLU A 106 30.41 5.51 -30.77
C GLU A 106 31.40 4.34 -30.90
N ASN A 107 31.03 3.16 -30.40
CA ASN A 107 30.97 1.94 -31.22
C ASN A 107 30.37 0.74 -30.47
N LEU A 108 29.41 0.10 -31.14
CA LEU A 108 28.99 -1.29 -30.93
C LEU A 108 30.17 -2.25 -31.14
N PRO A 109 30.14 -3.46 -30.55
CA PRO A 109 29.84 -4.57 -31.44
C PRO A 109 28.88 -5.63 -30.87
N ASN A 110 28.22 -6.20 -31.86
CA ASN A 110 27.33 -7.34 -31.90
C ASN A 110 27.99 -8.62 -31.34
N ALA A 111 27.29 -9.38 -30.50
CA ALA A 111 27.64 -10.76 -30.20
C ALA A 111 26.37 -11.58 -30.03
N GLU A 112 26.00 -12.26 -31.11
CA GLU A 112 25.07 -13.38 -31.15
C GLU A 112 25.64 -14.53 -30.29
N THR A 113 24.84 -15.08 -29.39
CA THR A 113 25.03 -16.47 -28.96
C THR A 113 23.66 -17.05 -28.61
N GLU A 114 23.10 -17.78 -29.57
CA GLU A 114 22.04 -18.75 -29.37
C GLU A 114 22.59 -19.96 -28.59
N GLY A 115 21.76 -20.57 -27.72
CA GLY A 115 22.05 -21.89 -27.15
C GLY A 115 21.51 -22.16 -25.75
N LYS A 116 20.20 -22.43 -25.64
CA LYS A 116 19.62 -23.32 -24.59
C LYS A 116 19.99 -24.78 -24.94
N PRO A 117 19.92 -25.81 -24.05
CA PRO A 117 18.93 -25.96 -22.97
C PRO A 117 19.37 -26.66 -21.64
N ASN A 118 18.59 -26.32 -20.60
CA ASN A 118 18.00 -27.15 -19.54
C ASN A 118 18.50 -28.60 -19.30
N LYS A 119 18.95 -28.91 -18.06
CA LYS A 119 18.81 -30.23 -17.43
C LYS A 119 18.64 -30.10 -15.91
N ASN A 120 17.56 -30.73 -15.43
CA ASN A 120 17.27 -31.06 -14.04
C ASN A 120 18.29 -32.09 -13.53
N GLU A 121 18.84 -31.90 -12.32
CA GLU A 121 19.27 -33.01 -11.45
C GLU A 121 19.01 -32.65 -9.97
N GLU A 122 18.49 -33.64 -9.24
CA GLU A 122 18.05 -33.68 -7.85
C GLU A 122 19.23 -33.67 -6.83
N PRO A 123 18.95 -33.53 -5.51
CA PRO A 123 19.95 -33.16 -4.52
C PRO A 123 20.77 -34.35 -4.04
N THR A 124 22.09 -34.21 -4.08
CA THR A 124 23.03 -35.10 -3.37
C THR A 124 23.41 -34.49 -2.03
N SER A 125 23.11 -35.25 -0.99
CA SER A 125 23.54 -35.07 0.40
C SER A 125 25.03 -35.37 0.55
N GLN A 126 25.77 -34.49 1.23
CA GLN A 126 27.07 -34.68 1.92
C GLN A 126 27.59 -33.27 2.25
N GLU A 127 28.34 -32.95 3.29
CA GLU A 127 28.78 -33.56 4.54
C GLU A 127 29.58 -32.43 5.22
N ALA A 128 29.70 -32.47 6.55
CA ALA A 128 30.19 -31.42 7.42
C ALA A 128 31.48 -30.70 6.97
N LYS A 129 31.42 -29.35 6.92
CA LYS A 129 32.61 -28.49 7.03
C LYS A 129 32.42 -27.42 8.11
N LYS A 130 33.47 -27.31 8.92
CA LYS A 130 33.65 -26.54 10.15
C LYS A 130 33.39 -25.03 9.97
N PRO A 131 33.03 -24.30 11.05
CA PRO A 131 32.80 -22.86 10.99
C PRO A 131 34.12 -22.07 10.97
N MET A 132 34.36 -21.31 9.90
CA MET A 132 35.34 -20.23 9.88
C MET A 132 34.77 -19.01 10.59
N LYS A 133 35.48 -18.53 11.61
CA LYS A 133 35.24 -17.26 12.29
C LYS A 133 35.65 -16.10 11.38
N THR A 134 34.69 -15.42 10.77
CA THR A 134 34.87 -14.05 10.26
C THR A 134 34.35 -13.08 11.32
N LYS A 135 35.28 -12.31 11.90
CA LYS A 135 34.98 -11.13 12.70
C LYS A 135 34.78 -9.97 11.73
N SER A 136 33.55 -9.47 11.59
CA SER A 136 33.30 -8.12 11.07
C SER A 136 31.88 -7.63 11.41
N ASP A 137 31.86 -6.50 12.13
CA ASP A 137 30.87 -5.41 12.07
C ASP A 137 29.38 -5.73 12.33
N ALA A 138 29.09 -6.37 13.46
CA ALA A 138 27.72 -6.73 13.89
C ALA A 138 27.09 -5.80 14.96
N ASP A 139 27.59 -4.58 15.18
CA ASP A 139 27.13 -3.75 16.31
C ASP A 139 26.17 -2.60 16.00
N HIS A 140 25.83 -2.33 14.74
CA HIS A 140 24.82 -1.31 14.41
C HIS A 140 23.39 -1.81 14.16
N HIS A 141 23.14 -3.12 14.09
CA HIS A 141 21.79 -3.66 13.88
C HIS A 141 20.98 -3.97 15.16
N LYS A 142 21.61 -3.99 16.35
CA LYS A 142 20.94 -4.38 17.61
C LYS A 142 19.96 -3.34 18.17
N ASN A 143 20.02 -2.08 17.72
CA ASN A 143 19.16 -1.01 18.27
C ASN A 143 17.80 -0.84 17.56
N LYS A 144 17.58 -1.45 16.38
CA LYS A 144 16.28 -1.38 15.69
C LYS A 144 15.32 -2.52 16.07
N ILE A 145 15.84 -3.68 16.49
CA ILE A 145 15.02 -4.86 16.82
C ILE A 145 14.32 -4.70 18.20
N LYS A 146 14.95 -4.01 19.15
CA LYS A 146 14.39 -3.83 20.52
C LYS A 146 13.11 -3.00 20.59
N LYS A 147 12.78 -2.21 19.56
CA LYS A 147 11.55 -1.38 19.55
C LYS A 147 10.31 -2.17 19.16
N SER A 148 10.43 -3.20 18.32
CA SER A 148 9.28 -4.01 17.91
C SER A 148 8.86 -5.01 18.97
N GLU A 149 9.80 -5.62 19.70
CA GLU A 149 9.48 -6.56 20.80
C GLU A 149 8.68 -5.89 21.92
N LYS A 150 9.02 -4.65 22.29
CA LYS A 150 8.34 -3.91 23.36
C LYS A 150 6.89 -3.53 23.03
N ILE A 151 6.54 -3.45 21.74
CA ILE A 151 5.17 -3.14 21.32
C ILE A 151 4.32 -4.41 21.33
N VAL A 152 4.89 -5.54 20.91
CA VAL A 152 4.19 -6.84 20.88
C VAL A 152 3.93 -7.35 22.30
N SER A 153 4.91 -7.22 23.20
CA SER A 153 4.80 -7.71 24.59
C SER A 153 3.65 -7.07 25.39
N ASN A 154 3.24 -5.85 25.05
CA ASN A 154 2.15 -5.15 25.75
C ASN A 154 0.76 -5.64 25.34
N HIS A 155 0.66 -6.41 24.25
CA HIS A 155 -0.61 -6.90 23.71
C HIS A 155 -0.73 -8.43 23.72
N GLU A 156 0.29 -9.14 24.21
CA GLU A 156 0.25 -10.59 24.38
C GLU A 156 -0.54 -10.96 25.65
N ALA A 157 -1.51 -11.85 25.47
CA ALA A 157 -2.21 -12.47 26.59
C ALA A 157 -1.34 -13.57 27.22
N ASP A 158 -1.52 -13.84 28.51
CA ASP A 158 -0.73 -14.84 29.25
C ASP A 158 -0.76 -16.23 28.58
N GLU A 159 -1.87 -16.59 27.94
CA GLU A 159 -2.04 -17.86 27.21
C GLU A 159 -1.19 -17.96 25.93
N THR A 160 -0.74 -16.83 25.38
CA THR A 160 -0.04 -16.77 24.08
C THR A 160 1.46 -16.55 24.19
N LYS A 161 1.98 -16.26 25.38
CA LYS A 161 3.39 -15.89 25.61
C LYS A 161 4.35 -17.03 25.32
N ASP A 162 3.97 -18.27 25.62
CA ASP A 162 4.84 -19.45 25.46
C ASP A 162 4.63 -20.19 24.13
N LEU A 163 3.83 -19.62 23.22
CA LEU A 163 3.51 -20.25 21.95
C LEU A 163 4.57 -19.96 20.89
N SER A 164 4.94 -21.00 20.15
CA SER A 164 5.76 -20.85 18.95
C SER A 164 5.02 -20.06 17.86
N THR A 165 5.77 -19.39 16.99
CA THR A 165 5.21 -18.62 15.85
C THR A 165 4.19 -19.41 15.02
N PRO A 166 4.41 -20.70 14.68
CA PRO A 166 3.41 -21.50 13.96
C PRO A 166 2.12 -21.72 14.76
N GLN A 167 2.20 -21.89 16.08
CA GLN A 167 1.03 -22.03 16.94
C GLN A 167 0.23 -20.73 17.00
N LEU A 168 0.90 -19.58 17.14
CA LEU A 168 0.26 -18.26 17.08
C LEU A 168 -0.45 -18.04 15.75
N GLN A 169 0.20 -18.35 14.63
CA GLN A 169 -0.40 -18.26 13.30
C GLN A 169 -1.65 -19.15 13.18
N ARG A 170 -1.59 -20.39 13.69
CA ARG A 170 -2.75 -21.30 13.72
C ARG A 170 -3.91 -20.74 14.54
N ILE A 171 -3.64 -20.16 15.71
CA ILE A 171 -4.67 -19.55 16.56
C ILE A 171 -5.33 -18.36 15.86
N VAL A 172 -4.53 -17.47 15.27
CA VAL A 172 -5.05 -16.31 14.53
C VAL A 172 -5.97 -16.76 13.38
N LEU A 173 -5.56 -17.77 12.61
CA LEU A 173 -6.39 -18.32 11.53
C LEU A 173 -7.71 -18.92 12.05
N LEU A 174 -7.66 -19.67 13.16
CA LEU A 174 -8.86 -20.22 13.78
C LEU A 174 -9.80 -19.13 14.31
N GLN A 175 -9.25 -18.07 14.89
CA GLN A 175 -10.05 -16.94 15.37
C GLN A 175 -10.68 -16.16 14.22
N GLN A 176 -9.91 -15.89 13.15
CA GLN A 176 -10.43 -15.29 11.91
C GLN A 176 -11.55 -16.14 11.30
N TYR A 177 -11.39 -17.47 11.27
CA TYR A 177 -12.42 -18.38 10.80
C TYR A 177 -13.70 -18.31 11.65
N LYS A 178 -13.58 -18.32 12.98
CA LYS A 178 -14.72 -18.17 13.90
C LYS A 178 -15.45 -16.84 13.70
N LEU A 179 -14.71 -15.74 13.58
CA LEU A 179 -15.29 -14.42 13.31
C LEU A 179 -16.05 -14.38 11.97
N ASN A 180 -15.46 -14.95 10.92
CA ASN A 180 -16.11 -15.07 9.61
C ASN A 180 -17.39 -15.90 9.68
N LYS A 181 -17.39 -17.00 10.44
CA LYS A 181 -18.58 -17.83 10.66
C LYS A 181 -19.71 -17.04 11.33
N ILE A 182 -19.42 -16.32 12.40
CA ILE A 182 -20.40 -15.46 13.10
C ILE A 182 -20.94 -14.37 12.17
N LYS A 183 -20.08 -13.76 11.35
CA LYS A 183 -20.50 -12.73 10.39
C LYS A 183 -21.49 -13.28 9.37
N LEU A 184 -21.20 -14.46 8.82
CA LEU A 184 -22.06 -15.14 7.85
C LEU A 184 -23.44 -15.51 8.45
N GLU A 185 -23.44 -15.97 9.70
CA GLU A 185 -24.67 -16.30 10.43
C GLU A 185 -25.54 -15.06 10.66
N LYS A 186 -24.93 -13.95 11.10
CA LYS A 186 -25.64 -12.66 11.26
C LYS A 186 -26.25 -12.17 9.95
N GLU A 187 -25.51 -12.27 8.85
CA GLU A 187 -26.00 -11.89 7.52
C GLU A 187 -27.18 -12.76 7.08
N THR A 188 -27.12 -14.06 7.36
CA THR A 188 -28.21 -15.00 7.07
C THR A 188 -29.47 -14.66 7.84
N ILE A 189 -29.36 -14.40 9.15
CA ILE A 189 -30.48 -13.99 10.00
C ILE A 189 -31.08 -12.67 9.48
N LEU A 190 -30.25 -11.70 9.13
CA LEU A 190 -30.70 -10.42 8.59
C LEU A 190 -31.49 -10.61 7.29
N LEU A 191 -30.99 -11.41 6.36
CA LEU A 191 -31.71 -11.73 5.12
C LEU A 191 -33.05 -12.42 5.39
N GLU A 192 -33.11 -13.33 6.37
CA GLU A 192 -34.35 -14.00 6.75
C GLU A 192 -35.36 -13.01 7.34
N THR A 193 -34.93 -12.09 8.20
CA THR A 193 -35.80 -11.05 8.78
C THR A 193 -36.35 -10.11 7.70
N MET A 194 -35.52 -9.68 6.75
CA MET A 194 -35.97 -8.83 5.63
C MET A 194 -36.99 -9.56 4.74
N LYS A 195 -36.79 -10.86 4.49
CA LYS A 195 -37.77 -11.68 3.74
C LYS A 195 -39.10 -11.78 4.47
N LYS A 196 -39.10 -12.05 5.78
CA LYS A 196 -40.32 -12.10 6.60
C LYS A 196 -41.08 -10.78 6.55
N GLN A 197 -40.37 -9.66 6.74
CA GLN A 197 -40.97 -8.33 6.68
C GLN A 197 -41.56 -8.01 5.30
N THR A 198 -40.92 -8.48 4.22
CA THR A 198 -41.44 -8.31 2.85
C THR A 198 -42.75 -9.09 2.63
N VAL A 199 -42.83 -10.32 3.15
CA VAL A 199 -44.05 -11.16 3.07
C VAL A 199 -45.19 -10.56 3.90
N GLU A 200 -44.89 -10.05 5.10
CA GLU A 200 -45.86 -9.38 5.96
C GLU A 200 -46.41 -8.12 5.30
N ASN A 201 -45.53 -7.26 4.76
CA ASN A 201 -45.92 -6.05 4.03
C ASN A 201 -46.79 -6.39 2.79
N SER A 202 -46.42 -7.43 2.03
CA SER A 202 -47.21 -7.89 0.89
C SER A 202 -48.60 -8.37 1.32
N THR A 203 -48.69 -9.10 2.44
CA THR A 203 -49.95 -9.59 2.99
C THR A 203 -50.84 -8.43 3.48
N GLN A 204 -50.25 -7.44 4.14
CA GLN A 204 -50.96 -6.24 4.59
C GLN A 204 -51.49 -5.42 3.42
N ASN A 205 -50.67 -5.23 2.36
CA ASN A 205 -51.09 -4.55 1.14
C ASN A 205 -52.24 -5.29 0.44
N ASN A 206 -52.17 -6.62 0.34
CA ASN A 206 -53.26 -7.43 -0.22
C ASN A 206 -54.54 -7.34 0.62
N ARG A 207 -54.42 -7.30 1.95
CA ARG A 207 -55.57 -7.12 2.86
C ARG A 207 -56.20 -5.73 2.70
N ALA A 208 -55.37 -4.69 2.60
CA ALA A 208 -55.83 -3.32 2.37
C ALA A 208 -56.54 -3.17 1.01
N ALA A 209 -55.99 -3.77 -0.05
CA ALA A 209 -56.60 -3.79 -1.38
C ALA A 209 -57.96 -4.49 -1.37
N LYS A 210 -58.08 -5.66 -0.72
CA LYS A 210 -59.36 -6.36 -0.55
C LYS A 210 -60.39 -5.53 0.21
N ALA A 211 -59.98 -4.89 1.30
CA ALA A 211 -60.87 -4.01 2.08
C ALA A 211 -61.34 -2.81 1.25
N PHE A 212 -60.46 -2.22 0.44
CA PHE A 212 -60.81 -1.13 -0.46
C PHE A 212 -61.83 -1.55 -1.52
N VAL A 213 -61.64 -2.70 -2.17
CA VAL A 213 -62.60 -3.24 -3.16
C VAL A 213 -63.96 -3.50 -2.52
N SER A 214 -63.99 -4.14 -1.35
CA SER A 214 -65.24 -4.41 -0.64
C SER A 214 -65.98 -3.12 -0.24
N GLN A 215 -65.26 -2.09 0.19
CA GLN A 215 -65.86 -0.78 0.50
C GLN A 215 -66.41 -0.08 -0.75
N PHE A 216 -65.72 -0.19 -1.88
CA PHE A 216 -66.16 0.37 -3.15
C PHE A 216 -67.43 -0.29 -3.66
N GLU A 217 -67.51 -1.63 -3.61
CA GLU A 217 -68.70 -2.40 -3.99
C GLU A 217 -69.92 -2.04 -3.12
N TYR A 218 -69.72 -1.87 -1.81
CA TYR A 218 -70.78 -1.45 -0.89
C TYR A 218 -71.36 -0.08 -1.27
N ASN A 219 -70.51 0.88 -1.66
CA ASN A 219 -70.93 2.23 -2.02
C ASN A 219 -71.64 2.32 -3.38
N GLN A 220 -71.51 1.31 -4.26
CA GLN A 220 -72.18 1.28 -5.57
C GLN A 220 -73.56 0.59 -5.52
N GLY A 221 -73.85 -0.16 -4.45
CA GLY A 221 -75.08 -0.94 -4.30
C GLY A 221 -76.23 -0.25 -3.56
N HIS A 222 -76.08 1.03 -3.20
CA HIS A 222 -77.06 1.86 -2.51
C HIS A 222 -77.33 3.15 -3.30
#